data_AF-U5CHU6-F1
#
_entry.id   AF-U5CHU6-F1
#
_cell.length_a   1.000
_cell.length_b   1.000
_cell.length_c   1.000
_cell.angle_alpha   90.00
_cell.angle_beta   90.00
_cell.angle_gamma   90.00
#
_symmetry.space_group_name_H-M   'P 1'
#
loop_
_entity.id
_entity.type
_entity.pdbx_description
1 polymer ?
#
loop_
_entity_poly.entity_id
_entity_poly.type
_entity_poly.pdbx_seq_one_letter_code
_entity_poly.pdbx_strand_id
1 'polypeptide(L)'
;MKKIIALVVVIALAVAGYQVYKDDSKRMALEEKVKGVLYSIGADVSPIVVYDPYTMKQRTDLKPLADKFIKKHYNKEIKVTLKNGTEFSGSIKNAMVAEYIQDDLGHKKGDLVLLGDFVIDSFKSPKIPKEAFIHKSTQLQLSKVYVTNEELIDDNKKIFVKPSILFDLSPLLDDVIIADEVTHYSQYTSPETKFLMSERIYREISGEEGITEASFFIKIKNKFSNNYVYIKSYFKIDNLNFYEIKRESNVKEYVEWAKRNL
;
A
#
# COMPACT_ATOMS: atom_id res chain seq x y z
N MET A 1 -10.07 -0.30 -30.30
CA MET A 1 -9.66 -1.59 -30.89
C MET A 1 -9.08 -2.59 -29.88
N LYS A 2 -8.18 -2.21 -28.95
CA LYS A 2 -7.62 -3.13 -27.92
C LYS A 2 -8.65 -3.82 -27.00
N LYS A 3 -9.84 -3.23 -26.80
CA LYS A 3 -10.91 -3.81 -25.96
C LYS A 3 -11.74 -4.92 -26.64
N ILE A 4 -11.78 -4.97 -27.98
CA ILE A 4 -12.52 -6.00 -28.73
C ILE A 4 -11.70 -7.29 -28.80
N ILE A 5 -10.37 -7.18 -28.90
CA ILE A 5 -9.46 -8.33 -28.92
C ILE A 5 -9.52 -9.09 -27.58
N ALA A 6 -9.57 -8.40 -26.44
CA ALA A 6 -9.66 -9.04 -25.12
C ALA A 6 -10.97 -9.81 -24.92
N LEU A 7 -12.10 -9.30 -25.43
CA LEU A 7 -13.41 -9.96 -25.32
C LEU A 7 -13.49 -11.19 -26.24
N VAL A 8 -12.95 -11.09 -27.46
CA VAL A 8 -12.85 -12.22 -28.39
C VAL A 8 -11.92 -13.30 -27.85
N VAL A 9 -10.84 -12.94 -27.14
CA VAL A 9 -9.95 -13.90 -26.47
C VAL A 9 -10.66 -14.61 -25.32
N VAL A 10 -11.45 -13.92 -24.50
CA VAL A 10 -12.20 -14.54 -23.39
C VAL A 10 -13.29 -15.48 -23.90
N ILE A 11 -14.01 -15.11 -24.95
CA ILE A 11 -15.04 -15.97 -25.57
C ILE A 11 -14.38 -17.16 -26.29
N ALA A 12 -13.26 -16.96 -26.99
CA ALA A 12 -12.50 -18.04 -27.60
C ALA A 12 -11.90 -19.00 -26.54
N LEU A 13 -11.48 -18.50 -25.37
CA LEU A 13 -11.00 -19.32 -24.25
C LEU A 13 -12.14 -20.10 -23.58
N ALA A 14 -13.35 -19.53 -23.50
CA ALA A 14 -14.53 -20.22 -22.99
C ALA A 14 -15.04 -21.31 -23.95
N VAL A 15 -15.03 -21.04 -25.26
CA VAL A 15 -15.42 -22.00 -26.31
C VAL A 15 -14.37 -23.10 -26.48
N ALA A 16 -13.08 -22.76 -26.44
CA ALA A 16 -12.00 -23.75 -26.37
C ALA A 16 -12.03 -24.54 -25.05
N GLY A 17 -12.44 -23.91 -23.94
CA GLY A 17 -12.66 -24.56 -22.65
C GLY A 17 -13.65 -25.72 -22.75
N TYR A 18 -14.73 -25.58 -23.52
CA TYR A 18 -15.73 -26.64 -23.71
C TYR A 18 -15.21 -27.84 -24.53
N GLN A 19 -14.27 -27.63 -25.45
CA GLN A 19 -13.69 -28.71 -26.26
C GLN A 19 -12.52 -29.44 -25.57
N VAL A 20 -11.87 -28.83 -24.56
CA VAL A 20 -10.68 -29.40 -23.90
C VAL A 20 -11.04 -30.27 -22.68
N TYR A 21 -12.29 -30.30 -22.23
CA TYR A 21 -12.76 -31.09 -21.07
C TYR A 21 -12.65 -32.63 -21.18
N LYS A 22 -12.04 -33.16 -22.25
CA LYS A 22 -11.82 -34.61 -22.43
C LYS A 22 -10.38 -35.08 -22.25
N ASP A 23 -9.43 -34.21 -21.94
CA ASP A 23 -8.01 -34.57 -21.87
C ASP A 23 -7.32 -33.99 -20.62
N ASP A 24 -7.15 -34.84 -19.61
CA ASP A 24 -6.65 -34.46 -18.27
C ASP A 24 -5.24 -33.85 -18.30
N SER A 25 -4.41 -34.22 -19.30
CA SER A 25 -3.07 -33.65 -19.48
C SER A 25 -3.10 -32.16 -19.85
N LYS A 26 -4.08 -31.74 -20.65
CA LYS A 26 -4.26 -30.36 -21.10
C LYS A 26 -4.98 -29.51 -20.06
N ARG A 27 -5.86 -30.13 -19.26
CA ARG A 27 -6.45 -29.50 -18.07
C ARG A 27 -5.38 -29.14 -17.04
N MET A 28 -4.46 -30.05 -16.74
CA MET A 28 -3.34 -29.77 -15.84
C MET A 28 -2.43 -28.67 -16.37
N ALA A 29 -2.11 -28.66 -17.67
CA ALA A 29 -1.30 -27.60 -18.28
C ALA A 29 -2.00 -26.23 -18.28
N LEU A 30 -3.34 -26.20 -18.39
CA LEU A 30 -4.13 -24.97 -18.27
C LEU A 30 -4.23 -24.53 -16.81
N GLU A 31 -4.43 -25.44 -15.87
CA GLU A 31 -4.37 -25.17 -14.43
C GLU A 31 -2.99 -24.67 -14.01
N GLU A 32 -1.90 -25.21 -14.55
CA GLU A 32 -0.54 -24.72 -14.30
C GLU A 32 -0.30 -23.35 -14.96
N LYS A 33 -0.83 -23.08 -16.15
CA LYS A 33 -0.74 -21.74 -16.76
C LYS A 33 -1.59 -20.69 -16.04
N VAL A 34 -2.79 -21.07 -15.57
CA VAL A 34 -3.64 -20.20 -14.73
C VAL A 34 -3.02 -20.01 -13.36
N LYS A 35 -2.41 -21.04 -12.76
CA LYS A 35 -1.58 -20.93 -11.55
C LYS A 35 -0.37 -20.04 -11.81
N GLY A 36 0.29 -20.15 -12.96
CA GLY A 36 1.41 -19.29 -13.36
C GLY A 36 1.01 -17.81 -13.47
N VAL A 37 -0.19 -17.53 -14.00
CA VAL A 37 -0.77 -16.17 -14.03
C VAL A 37 -1.23 -15.70 -12.64
N LEU A 38 -1.56 -16.60 -11.71
CA LEU A 38 -1.89 -16.29 -10.31
C LEU A 38 -0.64 -16.09 -9.43
N TYR A 39 0.44 -16.83 -9.68
CA TYR A 39 1.75 -16.66 -9.03
C TYR A 39 2.51 -15.43 -9.55
N SER A 40 2.17 -14.94 -10.74
CA SER A 40 2.66 -13.64 -11.23
C SER A 40 1.92 -12.42 -10.64
N ILE A 41 0.99 -12.63 -9.69
CA ILE A 41 0.29 -11.54 -8.94
C ILE A 41 1.02 -11.25 -7.60
N GLY A 42 2.17 -11.88 -7.35
CA GLY A 42 2.92 -11.69 -6.10
C GLY A 42 4.43 -11.62 -6.26
N ALA A 43 4.94 -11.41 -7.48
CA ALA A 43 6.37 -11.29 -7.74
C ALA A 43 6.63 -10.06 -8.61
N ASP A 44 7.34 -9.09 -8.03
CA ASP A 44 7.78 -7.83 -8.64
C ASP A 44 6.70 -6.78 -8.91
N VAL A 45 6.04 -6.33 -7.85
CA VAL A 45 5.50 -4.97 -7.86
C VAL A 45 6.63 -4.04 -7.45
N SER A 46 7.04 -3.16 -8.37
CA SER A 46 8.11 -2.20 -8.15
C SER A 46 7.93 -1.50 -6.80
N PRO A 47 9.00 -1.29 -6.01
CA PRO A 47 8.91 -0.47 -4.83
C PRO A 47 8.29 0.87 -5.21
N ILE A 48 7.42 1.41 -4.35
CA ILE A 48 6.99 2.79 -4.52
C ILE A 48 8.23 3.64 -4.25
N VAL A 49 8.73 4.27 -5.31
CA VAL A 49 9.90 5.15 -5.28
C VAL A 49 9.41 6.58 -5.42
N VAL A 50 9.76 7.42 -4.44
CA VAL A 50 9.44 8.85 -4.47
C VAL A 50 10.53 9.63 -5.20
N TYR A 51 11.78 9.19 -5.06
CA TYR A 51 12.91 9.81 -5.72
C TYR A 51 12.85 9.62 -7.24
N ASP A 52 12.79 10.74 -7.96
CA ASP A 52 12.89 10.77 -9.40
C ASP A 52 14.13 11.59 -9.82
N PRO A 53 15.15 10.99 -10.46
CA PRO A 53 16.35 11.70 -10.88
C PRO A 53 16.11 12.78 -11.94
N TYR A 54 14.96 12.77 -12.62
CA TYR A 54 14.59 13.82 -13.58
C TYR A 54 14.09 15.10 -12.90
N THR A 55 13.60 14.99 -11.66
CA THR A 55 13.00 16.12 -10.91
C THR A 55 13.78 16.43 -9.63
N MET A 56 14.62 15.51 -9.17
CA MET A 56 15.37 15.61 -7.92
C MET A 56 16.85 15.25 -8.07
N LYS A 57 17.72 16.01 -7.40
CA LYS A 57 19.15 15.72 -7.26
C LYS A 57 19.45 15.28 -5.83
N GLN A 58 20.06 14.11 -5.66
CA GLN A 58 20.51 13.67 -4.35
C GLN A 58 21.64 14.57 -3.81
N ARG A 59 21.54 14.95 -2.54
CA ARG A 59 22.51 15.76 -1.79
C ARG A 59 23.33 14.87 -0.85
N THR A 60 24.29 14.15 -1.42
CA THR A 60 25.16 13.20 -0.68
C THR A 60 26.01 13.91 0.37
N ASP A 61 26.31 15.19 0.18
CA ASP A 61 26.97 16.05 1.15
C ASP A 61 26.18 16.22 2.46
N LEU A 62 24.85 16.09 2.41
CA LEU A 62 23.96 16.21 3.57
C LEU A 62 23.68 14.86 4.26
N LYS A 63 24.29 13.76 3.80
CA LYS A 63 24.07 12.41 4.37
C LYS A 63 24.32 12.33 5.89
N PRO A 64 25.39 12.92 6.45
CA PRO A 64 25.60 12.89 7.90
C PRO A 64 24.47 13.58 8.69
N LEU A 65 23.89 14.64 8.11
CA LEU A 65 22.78 15.36 8.74
C LEU A 65 21.48 14.56 8.65
N ALA A 66 21.25 13.86 7.53
CA ALA A 66 20.12 12.94 7.37
C ALA A 66 20.16 11.84 8.44
N ASP A 67 21.33 11.21 8.63
CA ASP A 67 21.51 10.14 9.61
C ASP A 67 21.28 10.63 11.04
N LYS A 68 21.79 11.83 11.37
CA LYS A 68 21.54 12.47 12.66
C LYS A 68 20.04 12.76 12.86
N PHE A 69 19.33 13.20 11.82
CA PHE A 69 17.89 13.46 11.86
C PHE A 69 17.10 12.17 12.12
N ILE A 70 17.35 11.11 11.36
CA ILE A 70 16.70 9.80 11.55
C ILE A 70 16.97 9.27 12.96
N LYS A 71 18.23 9.35 13.43
CA LYS A 71 18.57 8.91 14.79
C LYS A 71 17.80 9.66 15.88
N LYS A 72 17.51 10.94 15.66
CA LYS A 72 16.77 11.78 16.60
C LYS A 72 15.27 11.51 16.57
N HIS A 73 14.70 11.28 15.40
CA HIS A 73 13.25 11.28 15.19
C HIS A 73 12.62 9.89 14.93
N TYR A 74 13.39 8.95 14.36
CA TYR A 74 12.89 7.65 13.89
C TYR A 74 13.77 6.45 14.31
N ASN A 75 14.61 6.60 15.34
CA ASN A 75 15.46 5.51 15.86
C ASN A 75 14.69 4.43 16.65
N LYS A 76 13.36 4.44 16.58
CA LYS A 76 12.51 3.44 17.23
C LYS A 76 11.75 2.71 16.15
N GLU A 77 11.43 1.46 16.46
CA GLU A 77 10.51 0.66 15.66
C GLU A 77 9.18 1.40 15.51
N ILE A 78 8.68 1.42 14.28
CA ILE A 78 7.34 1.88 13.95
C ILE A 78 6.44 0.66 13.95
N LYS A 79 5.36 0.70 14.72
CA LYS A 79 4.44 -0.43 14.90
C LYS A 79 3.03 -0.05 14.52
N VAL A 80 2.37 -0.91 13.75
CA VAL A 80 0.94 -0.81 13.44
C VAL A 80 0.24 -2.05 13.97
N THR A 81 -0.84 -1.83 14.73
CA THR A 81 -1.68 -2.89 15.29
C THR A 81 -3.12 -2.67 14.87
N LEU A 82 -3.67 -3.61 14.10
CA LEU A 82 -5.09 -3.63 13.71
C LEU A 82 -5.95 -4.21 14.85
N LYS A 83 -7.25 -3.90 14.82
CA LYS A 83 -8.18 -4.26 15.89
C LYS A 83 -8.32 -5.77 16.09
N ASN A 84 -8.10 -6.54 15.03
CA ASN A 84 -8.16 -8.00 15.06
C ASN A 84 -6.89 -8.67 15.65
N GLY A 85 -5.87 -7.89 16.02
CA GLY A 85 -4.57 -8.38 16.50
C GLY A 85 -3.56 -8.68 15.40
N THR A 86 -3.84 -8.32 14.14
CA THR A 86 -2.82 -8.25 13.09
C THR A 86 -1.84 -7.12 13.43
N GLU A 87 -0.56 -7.43 13.40
CA GLU A 87 0.53 -6.50 13.73
C GLU A 87 1.60 -6.56 12.65
N PHE A 88 2.09 -5.39 12.25
CA PHE A 88 3.36 -5.29 11.54
C PHE A 88 4.22 -4.20 12.13
N SER A 89 5.53 -4.39 12.01
CA SER A 89 6.51 -3.42 12.48
C SER A 89 7.67 -3.31 11.52
N GLY A 90 8.32 -2.15 11.55
CA GLY A 90 9.44 -1.86 10.67
C GLY A 90 10.22 -0.63 11.11
N SER A 91 11.22 -0.30 10.31
CA SER A 91 12.14 0.80 10.60
C SER A 91 12.52 1.55 9.32
N ILE A 92 12.90 2.81 9.49
CA ILE A 92 13.39 3.66 8.41
C ILE A 92 14.88 3.42 8.20
N LYS A 93 15.24 3.02 6.98
CA LYS A 93 16.60 2.74 6.52
C LYS A 93 16.95 3.63 5.33
N ASN A 94 18.23 3.67 4.98
CA ASN A 94 18.74 4.34 3.77
C ASN A 94 18.30 5.79 3.58
N ALA A 95 18.21 6.58 4.65
CA ALA A 95 17.76 7.95 4.52
C ALA A 95 18.72 8.81 3.70
N MET A 96 18.15 9.68 2.87
CA MET A 96 18.88 10.61 2.02
C MET A 96 18.14 11.95 1.90
N VAL A 97 18.89 13.01 1.62
CA VAL A 97 18.32 14.30 1.25
C VAL A 97 18.33 14.42 -0.28
N ALA A 98 17.22 14.86 -0.84
CA ALA A 98 17.11 15.22 -2.25
C ALA A 98 16.68 16.68 -2.39
N GLU A 99 17.18 17.33 -3.43
CA GLU A 99 16.86 18.72 -3.80
C GLU A 99 16.04 18.72 -5.08
N TYR A 100 14.90 19.40 -5.09
CA TYR A 100 14.12 19.57 -6.31
C TYR A 100 14.86 20.47 -7.31
N ILE A 101 15.06 20.00 -8.54
CA ILE A 101 15.76 20.76 -9.59
C ILE A 101 14.81 21.55 -10.50
N GLN A 102 13.50 21.32 -10.36
CA GLN A 102 12.41 22.03 -11.01
C GLN A 102 11.17 22.06 -10.09
N ASP A 103 10.19 22.89 -10.42
CA ASP A 103 8.93 22.96 -9.69
C ASP A 103 8.07 21.69 -9.93
N ASP A 104 7.28 21.31 -8.92
CA ASP A 104 6.32 20.20 -8.94
C ASP A 104 5.06 20.57 -8.13
N LEU A 105 4.00 19.74 -8.17
CA LEU A 105 2.68 20.00 -7.59
C LEU A 105 2.70 20.40 -6.09
N GLY A 106 3.73 20.03 -5.33
CA GLY A 106 3.88 20.39 -3.92
C GLY A 106 5.16 21.17 -3.58
N HIS A 107 6.09 21.33 -4.53
CA HIS A 107 7.49 21.68 -4.23
C HIS A 107 8.04 22.67 -5.25
N LYS A 108 8.87 23.59 -4.78
CA LYS A 108 9.60 24.53 -5.63
C LYS A 108 11.00 24.04 -5.89
N LYS A 109 11.58 24.46 -7.01
CA LYS A 109 13.01 24.29 -7.27
C LYS A 109 13.84 24.81 -6.08
N GLY A 110 14.77 23.99 -5.61
CA GLY A 110 15.63 24.24 -4.46
C GLY A 110 15.07 23.73 -3.12
N ASP A 111 13.82 23.27 -3.07
CA ASP A 111 13.27 22.62 -1.88
C ASP A 111 14.05 21.33 -1.58
N LEU A 112 14.41 21.15 -0.30
CA LEU A 112 15.03 19.92 0.18
C LEU A 112 13.97 19.02 0.81
N VAL A 113 14.06 17.73 0.51
CA VAL A 113 13.23 16.69 1.11
C VAL A 113 14.09 15.59 1.71
N LEU A 114 13.66 15.09 2.87
CA LEU A 114 14.22 13.89 3.48
C LEU A 114 13.42 12.68 3.02
N LEU A 115 14.11 11.75 2.37
CA LEU A 115 13.57 10.48 1.91
C LEU A 115 14.14 9.34 2.75
N GLY A 116 13.41 8.24 2.89
CA GLY A 116 13.91 7.03 3.53
C GLY A 116 13.08 5.80 3.19
N ASP A 117 13.68 4.63 3.30
CA ASP A 117 13.01 3.35 3.00
C ASP A 117 12.40 2.80 4.27
N PHE A 118 11.08 2.60 4.30
CA PHE A 118 10.45 1.80 5.34
C PHE A 118 10.60 0.32 5.00
N VAL A 119 11.30 -0.40 5.87
CA VAL A 119 11.51 -1.85 5.74
C VAL A 119 10.72 -2.56 6.82
N ILE A 120 9.84 -3.46 6.40
CA ILE A 120 9.07 -4.31 7.33
C ILE A 120 10.03 -5.33 7.95
N ASP A 121 10.17 -5.26 9.27
CA ASP A 121 11.02 -6.16 10.05
C ASP A 121 10.19 -7.34 10.61
N SER A 122 8.90 -7.14 10.90
CA SER A 122 8.01 -8.21 11.38
C SER A 122 6.57 -8.09 10.90
N PHE A 123 5.91 -9.23 10.72
CA PHE A 123 4.47 -9.33 10.49
C PHE A 123 3.89 -10.54 11.22
N LYS A 124 2.75 -10.34 11.87
CA LYS A 124 1.98 -11.37 12.55
C LYS A 124 0.50 -11.12 12.31
N SER A 125 -0.24 -12.13 11.86
CA SER A 125 -1.70 -12.05 11.75
C SER A 125 -2.36 -13.36 12.13
N PRO A 126 -3.54 -13.31 12.77
CA PRO A 126 -4.32 -14.52 13.05
C PRO A 126 -5.02 -15.09 11.81
N LYS A 127 -5.22 -14.31 10.74
CA LYS A 127 -6.08 -14.68 9.59
C LYS A 127 -5.43 -14.47 8.23
N ILE A 128 -4.49 -13.54 8.14
CA ILE A 128 -3.89 -13.10 6.89
C ILE A 128 -2.53 -13.80 6.74
N PRO A 129 -2.27 -14.46 5.61
CA PRO A 129 -0.95 -15.05 5.37
C PRO A 129 0.09 -13.95 5.19
N LYS A 130 1.38 -14.23 5.47
CA LYS A 130 2.47 -13.24 5.34
C LYS A 130 2.60 -12.71 3.90
N GLU A 131 2.14 -13.49 2.94
CA GLU A 131 2.11 -13.20 1.51
C GLU A 131 1.14 -12.07 1.15
N ALA A 132 0.31 -11.59 2.10
CA ALA A 132 -0.53 -10.41 1.88
C ALA A 132 0.26 -9.09 1.84
N PHE A 133 1.51 -9.07 2.31
CA PHE A 133 2.41 -7.95 2.02
C PHE A 133 2.98 -8.12 0.62
N ILE A 134 2.29 -7.52 -0.34
CA ILE A 134 2.80 -7.40 -1.71
C ILE A 134 4.04 -6.50 -1.71
N HIS A 135 4.06 -5.48 -0.85
CA HIS A 135 5.17 -4.54 -0.68
C HIS A 135 5.95 -4.80 0.62
N LYS A 136 7.24 -5.14 0.50
CA LYS A 136 8.14 -5.35 1.67
C LYS A 136 8.99 -4.13 2.02
N SER A 137 9.10 -3.20 1.08
CA SER A 137 9.85 -1.96 1.22
C SER A 137 9.15 -0.88 0.40
N THR A 138 8.99 0.29 1.00
CA THR A 138 8.44 1.49 0.35
C THR A 138 9.36 2.65 0.67
N GLN A 139 9.73 3.44 -0.35
CA GLN A 139 10.40 4.70 -0.12
C GLN A 139 9.36 5.75 0.26
N LEU A 140 9.65 6.50 1.31
CA LEU A 140 8.78 7.51 1.90
C LEU A 140 9.44 8.88 1.78
N GLN A 141 8.63 9.91 1.57
CA GLN A 141 9.04 11.29 1.83
C GLN A 141 8.71 11.63 3.28
N LEU A 142 9.72 11.59 4.15
CA LEU A 142 9.52 11.74 5.59
C LEU A 142 9.20 13.18 5.99
N SER A 143 9.81 14.16 5.32
CA SER A 143 9.67 15.57 5.67
C SER A 143 10.25 16.47 4.56
N LYS A 144 9.67 17.66 4.39
CA LYS A 144 10.35 18.78 3.74
C LYS A 144 11.29 19.40 4.76
N VAL A 145 12.56 19.59 4.40
CA VAL A 145 13.60 20.02 5.33
C VAL A 145 14.31 21.27 4.83
N TYR A 146 14.99 21.96 5.73
CA TYR A 146 15.95 23.01 5.39
C TYR A 146 17.18 22.88 6.30
N VAL A 147 18.30 23.46 5.86
CA VAL A 147 19.55 23.46 6.62
C VAL A 147 19.66 24.76 7.41
N THR A 148 19.88 24.68 8.71
CA THR A 148 20.18 25.84 9.57
C THR A 148 21.18 25.43 10.63
N ASN A 149 22.23 26.22 10.82
CA ASN A 149 23.30 25.94 11.79
C ASN A 149 23.84 24.49 11.70
N GLU A 150 24.07 24.01 10.46
CA GLU A 150 24.53 22.64 10.20
C GLU A 150 23.58 21.54 10.68
N GLU A 151 22.29 21.84 10.86
CA GLU A 151 21.26 20.86 11.20
C GLU A 151 20.16 20.85 10.14
N LEU A 152 19.60 19.65 9.88
CA LEU A 152 18.34 19.53 9.15
C LEU A 152 17.18 19.85 10.09
N ILE A 153 16.36 20.81 9.69
CA ILE A 153 15.16 21.20 10.40
C ILE A 153 13.96 20.87 9.51
N ASP A 154 12.96 20.25 10.12
CA ASP A 154 11.66 19.96 9.51
C ASP A 154 10.88 21.26 9.26
N ASP A 155 10.53 21.51 8.00
CA ASP A 155 9.73 22.65 7.54
C ASP A 155 8.23 22.49 7.90
N ASN A 156 7.78 21.25 8.12
CA ASN A 156 6.38 20.97 8.44
C ASN A 156 5.98 21.36 9.87
N LYS A 157 6.92 21.83 10.70
CA LYS A 157 6.69 22.22 12.11
C LYS A 157 5.63 23.30 12.34
N LYS A 158 5.21 24.04 11.31
CA LYS A 158 4.23 25.13 11.45
C LYS A 158 2.79 24.75 11.14
N ILE A 159 2.53 23.63 10.45
CA ILE A 159 1.18 23.32 9.93
C ILE A 159 0.74 21.88 10.25
N PHE A 160 1.66 20.94 10.41
CA PHE A 160 1.34 19.56 10.80
C PHE A 160 2.16 19.15 12.03
N VAL A 161 1.46 18.84 13.11
CA VAL A 161 2.08 18.33 14.33
C VAL A 161 2.42 16.86 14.10
N LYS A 162 3.70 16.60 13.86
CA LYS A 162 4.37 15.30 13.63
C LYS A 162 4.24 14.79 12.19
N PRO A 163 5.28 14.11 11.69
CA PRO A 163 5.14 13.34 10.47
C PRO A 163 4.34 12.09 10.86
N SER A 164 3.01 12.08 10.72
CA SER A 164 2.33 10.79 10.73
C SER A 164 2.62 10.10 9.43
N ILE A 165 3.76 9.44 9.49
CA ILE A 165 4.25 8.47 8.53
C ILE A 165 3.19 7.41 8.22
N LEU A 166 2.12 7.28 9.00
CA LEU A 166 0.97 6.42 8.70
C LEU A 166 0.41 6.66 7.29
N PHE A 167 0.30 7.90 6.81
CA PHE A 167 -0.20 8.15 5.45
C PHE A 167 0.84 7.81 4.38
N ASP A 168 2.12 8.05 4.66
CA ASP A 168 3.19 7.64 3.76
C ASP A 168 3.26 6.10 3.69
N LEU A 169 2.91 5.41 4.78
CA LEU A 169 2.74 3.95 4.86
C LEU A 169 1.41 3.47 4.24
N SER A 170 0.59 4.36 3.67
CA SER A 170 -0.69 4.01 3.05
C SER A 170 -0.62 2.81 2.10
N PRO A 171 0.41 2.66 1.24
CA PRO A 171 0.46 1.54 0.31
C PRO A 171 0.82 0.20 0.97
N LEU A 172 1.28 0.22 2.22
CA LEU A 172 1.50 -0.98 3.03
C LEU A 172 0.24 -1.31 3.84
N LEU A 173 -0.46 -0.27 4.28
CA LEU A 173 -1.65 -0.39 5.12
C LEU A 173 -2.87 -0.89 4.35
N ASP A 174 -3.06 -0.41 3.12
CA ASP A 174 -4.27 -0.69 2.36
C ASP A 174 -4.41 -2.19 2.05
N ASP A 175 -3.36 -2.85 1.59
CA ASP A 175 -3.33 -4.29 1.33
C ASP A 175 -3.70 -5.10 2.58
N VAL A 176 -3.12 -4.75 3.73
CA VAL A 176 -3.37 -5.47 4.99
C VAL A 176 -4.78 -5.22 5.49
N ILE A 177 -5.27 -3.99 5.42
CA ILE A 177 -6.62 -3.62 5.85
C ILE A 177 -7.68 -4.28 4.96
N ILE A 178 -7.47 -4.31 3.64
CA ILE A 178 -8.37 -4.99 2.69
C ILE A 178 -8.36 -6.49 2.97
N ALA A 179 -7.18 -7.13 3.04
CA ALA A 179 -7.08 -8.56 3.32
C ALA A 179 -7.71 -8.93 4.66
N ASP A 180 -7.48 -8.14 5.70
CA ASP A 180 -8.09 -8.34 7.01
C ASP A 180 -9.62 -8.27 6.93
N GLU A 181 -10.14 -7.23 6.28
CA GLU A 181 -11.58 -7.01 6.22
C GLU A 181 -12.31 -8.06 5.39
N VAL A 182 -11.74 -8.48 4.26
CA VAL A 182 -12.38 -9.47 3.38
C VAL A 182 -12.32 -10.88 3.99
N THR A 183 -11.26 -11.19 4.72
CA THR A 183 -11.11 -12.49 5.40
C THR A 183 -12.06 -12.68 6.58
N HIS A 184 -12.80 -11.64 6.99
CA HIS A 184 -13.96 -11.80 7.88
C HIS A 184 -15.13 -12.54 7.24
N TYR A 185 -15.25 -12.50 5.90
CA TYR A 185 -16.43 -12.98 5.18
C TYR A 185 -16.11 -14.09 4.16
N SER A 186 -14.84 -14.29 3.83
CA SER A 186 -14.38 -15.28 2.85
C SER A 186 -12.97 -15.79 3.18
N GLN A 187 -12.52 -16.85 2.51
CA GLN A 187 -11.15 -17.32 2.64
C GLN A 187 -10.19 -16.41 1.86
N TYR A 188 -8.96 -16.22 2.34
CA TYR A 188 -7.96 -15.37 1.65
C TYR A 188 -7.74 -15.79 0.18
N THR A 189 -7.84 -17.09 -0.11
CA THR A 189 -7.65 -17.65 -1.45
C THR A 189 -8.86 -17.54 -2.36
N SER A 190 -9.99 -17.00 -1.86
CA SER A 190 -11.25 -16.94 -2.59
C SER A 190 -11.19 -15.93 -3.76
N PRO A 191 -12.03 -16.10 -4.80
CA PRO A 191 -12.12 -15.16 -5.90
C PRO A 191 -12.43 -13.72 -5.46
N GLU A 192 -13.28 -13.55 -4.43
CA GLU A 192 -13.68 -12.24 -3.90
C GLU A 192 -12.49 -11.51 -3.27
N THR A 193 -11.70 -12.22 -2.47
CA THR A 193 -10.47 -11.65 -1.87
C THR A 193 -9.48 -11.26 -2.95
N LYS A 194 -9.21 -12.17 -3.91
CA LYS A 194 -8.28 -11.90 -5.02
C LYS A 194 -8.71 -10.71 -5.85
N PHE A 195 -10.02 -10.56 -6.08
CA PHE A 195 -10.55 -9.42 -6.80
C PHE A 195 -10.24 -8.13 -6.05
N LEU A 196 -10.63 -8.01 -4.77
CA LEU A 196 -10.45 -6.79 -3.98
C LEU A 196 -8.98 -6.42 -3.75
N MET A 197 -8.09 -7.41 -3.68
CA MET A 197 -6.64 -7.24 -3.55
C MET A 197 -5.92 -6.95 -4.87
N SER A 198 -6.63 -6.93 -6.01
CA SER A 198 -5.97 -6.74 -7.31
C SER A 198 -5.44 -5.30 -7.48
N GLU A 199 -4.20 -5.18 -7.96
CA GLU A 199 -3.58 -3.89 -8.36
C GLU A 199 -4.33 -3.15 -9.48
N ARG A 200 -5.19 -3.83 -10.23
CA ARG A 200 -5.99 -3.21 -11.30
C ARG A 200 -7.16 -2.39 -10.80
N ILE A 201 -7.44 -2.48 -9.50
CA ILE A 201 -8.51 -1.71 -8.88
C ILE A 201 -8.00 -0.32 -8.59
N TYR A 202 -8.77 0.67 -9.04
CA TYR A 202 -8.54 2.03 -8.60
C TYR A 202 -8.90 2.15 -7.12
N ARG A 203 -7.87 2.40 -6.30
CA ARG A 203 -7.97 2.65 -4.86
C ARG A 203 -7.79 4.15 -4.64
N GLU A 204 -8.75 4.77 -3.99
CA GLU A 204 -8.63 6.12 -3.46
C GLU A 204 -8.34 6.01 -1.98
N ILE A 205 -7.21 6.58 -1.55
CA ILE A 205 -6.81 6.62 -0.15
C ILE A 205 -6.89 8.07 0.31
N SER A 206 -7.59 8.31 1.39
CA SER A 206 -7.66 9.63 2.02
C SER A 206 -7.82 9.51 3.53
N GLY A 207 -7.63 10.62 4.24
CA GLY A 207 -7.76 10.63 5.68
C GLY A 207 -7.58 12.00 6.27
N GLU A 208 -7.96 12.11 7.54
CA GLU A 208 -7.72 13.27 8.39
C GLU A 208 -6.86 12.83 9.57
N GLU A 209 -5.93 13.68 9.97
CA GLU A 209 -5.06 13.44 11.12
C GLU A 209 -5.07 14.64 12.07
N GLY A 210 -5.21 14.30 13.34
CA GLY A 210 -4.83 15.14 14.46
C GLY A 210 -3.67 14.53 15.26
N ILE A 211 -3.21 15.26 16.27
CA ILE A 211 -2.00 14.97 17.06
C ILE A 211 -1.97 13.55 17.67
N THR A 212 -3.15 13.00 17.98
CA THR A 212 -3.35 11.74 18.70
C THR A 212 -4.28 10.77 17.97
N GLU A 213 -4.86 11.17 16.84
CA GLU A 213 -5.88 10.40 16.14
C GLU A 213 -5.72 10.58 14.62
N ALA A 214 -5.88 9.51 13.87
CA ALA A 214 -5.96 9.57 12.42
C ALA A 214 -7.09 8.68 11.90
N SER A 215 -7.60 9.02 10.72
CA SER A 215 -8.47 8.15 9.95
C SER A 215 -7.84 7.83 8.61
N PHE A 216 -8.03 6.58 8.19
CA PHE A 216 -7.56 6.04 6.93
C PHE A 216 -8.76 5.51 6.17
N PHE A 217 -9.03 6.04 5.00
CA PHE A 217 -10.17 5.68 4.17
C PHE A 217 -9.69 5.11 2.86
N ILE A 218 -10.05 3.86 2.60
CA ILE A 218 -9.79 3.13 1.36
C ILE A 218 -11.12 3.03 0.62
N LYS A 219 -11.14 3.54 -0.61
CA LYS A 219 -12.29 3.41 -1.50
C LYS A 219 -11.89 2.75 -2.80
N ILE A 220 -12.50 1.61 -3.06
CA ILE A 220 -12.31 0.79 -4.24
C ILE A 220 -13.38 1.21 -5.25
N LYS A 221 -12.96 1.94 -6.31
CA LYS A 221 -13.86 2.38 -7.40
C LYS A 221 -14.11 1.24 -8.38
N ASN A 222 -14.72 0.16 -7.90
CA ASN A 222 -15.22 -0.93 -8.73
C ASN A 222 -16.74 -1.02 -8.56
N LYS A 223 -17.48 -1.05 -9.66
CA LYS A 223 -18.94 -0.94 -9.62
C LYS A 223 -19.56 -2.29 -9.21
N PHE A 224 -20.02 -2.37 -7.97
CA PHE A 224 -21.05 -3.33 -7.59
C PHE A 224 -22.40 -2.60 -7.57
N SER A 225 -23.32 -2.91 -8.50
CA SER A 225 -24.64 -2.24 -8.57
C SER A 225 -24.58 -0.70 -8.55
N ASN A 226 -23.56 -0.10 -9.20
CA ASN A 226 -23.22 1.34 -9.15
C ASN A 226 -22.75 1.90 -7.80
N ASN A 227 -22.54 1.08 -6.78
CA ASN A 227 -21.98 1.47 -5.48
C ASN A 227 -20.47 1.17 -5.41
N TYR A 228 -19.77 1.98 -4.61
CA TYR A 228 -18.34 1.80 -4.31
C TYR A 228 -18.16 0.91 -3.08
N VAL A 229 -17.10 0.09 -3.08
CA VAL A 229 -16.66 -0.63 -1.88
C VAL A 229 -15.74 0.29 -1.08
N TYR A 230 -15.92 0.36 0.23
CA TYR A 230 -15.10 1.19 1.11
C TYR A 230 -14.74 0.48 2.40
N ILE A 231 -13.60 0.88 2.96
CA ILE A 231 -13.12 0.55 4.29
C ILE A 231 -12.58 1.83 4.93
N LYS A 232 -13.06 2.18 6.11
CA LYS A 232 -12.59 3.31 6.91
C LYS A 232 -12.05 2.80 8.24
N SER A 233 -10.75 2.92 8.45
CA SER A 233 -10.07 2.55 9.68
C SER A 233 -9.68 3.79 10.47
N TYR A 234 -9.86 3.77 11.79
CA TYR A 234 -9.53 4.87 12.69
C TYR A 234 -8.45 4.41 13.63
N PHE A 235 -7.44 5.25 13.84
CA PHE A 235 -6.24 4.94 14.60
C PHE A 235 -6.04 5.92 15.73
N LYS A 236 -5.67 5.39 16.90
CA LYS A 236 -5.05 6.16 17.98
C LYS A 236 -3.54 6.13 17.79
N ILE A 237 -2.90 7.30 17.90
CA ILE A 237 -1.48 7.47 17.68
C ILE A 237 -0.78 7.70 19.01
N ASP A 238 0.21 6.86 19.30
CA ASP A 238 1.14 7.04 20.42
C ASP A 238 2.60 6.96 19.92
N ASN A 239 3.17 8.13 19.66
CA ASN A 239 4.48 8.29 19.04
C ASN A 239 4.54 7.59 17.66
N LEU A 240 5.35 6.53 17.52
CA LEU A 240 5.48 5.73 16.30
C LEU A 240 4.65 4.44 16.35
N ASN A 241 3.70 4.35 17.29
CA ASN A 241 2.77 3.23 17.42
C ASN A 241 1.37 3.68 17.01
N PHE A 242 0.77 2.90 16.12
CA PHE A 242 -0.54 3.16 15.55
C PHE A 242 -1.49 2.01 15.89
N TYR A 243 -2.57 2.32 16.60
CA TYR A 243 -3.53 1.33 17.08
C TYR A 243 -4.89 1.57 16.46
N GLU A 244 -5.38 0.62 15.66
CA GLU A 244 -6.72 0.71 15.10
C GLU A 244 -7.77 0.56 16.21
N ILE A 245 -8.59 1.59 16.41
CA ILE A 245 -9.64 1.63 17.43
C ILE A 245 -11.01 1.29 16.85
N LYS A 246 -11.22 1.54 15.56
CA LYS A 246 -12.51 1.36 14.89
C LYS A 246 -12.31 1.09 13.40
N ARG A 247 -13.21 0.28 12.83
CA ARG A 247 -13.32 0.08 11.38
C ARG A 247 -14.79 0.11 10.96
N GLU A 248 -15.06 0.77 9.84
CA GLU A 248 -16.35 0.82 9.16
C GLU A 248 -16.14 0.33 7.73
N SER A 249 -16.99 -0.55 7.21
CA SER A 249 -16.86 -1.07 5.85
C SER A 249 -18.21 -1.49 5.30
N ASN A 250 -18.32 -1.59 3.97
CA ASN A 250 -19.41 -2.30 3.29
C ASN A 250 -18.93 -3.57 2.57
N VAL A 251 -17.75 -4.09 2.92
CA VAL A 251 -17.14 -5.25 2.26
C VAL A 251 -18.02 -6.50 2.37
N LYS A 252 -18.71 -6.67 3.50
CA LYS A 252 -19.67 -7.77 3.69
C LYS A 252 -20.72 -7.83 2.57
N GLU A 253 -21.29 -6.68 2.22
CA GLU A 253 -22.35 -6.58 1.21
C GLU A 253 -21.83 -6.99 -0.17
N TYR A 254 -20.60 -6.56 -0.48
CA TYR A 254 -19.91 -6.98 -1.70
C TYR A 254 -19.66 -8.50 -1.72
N VAL A 255 -19.10 -9.07 -0.66
CA VAL A 255 -18.77 -10.51 -0.60
C VAL A 255 -20.02 -11.37 -0.72
N GLU A 256 -21.11 -11.00 -0.03
CA GLU A 256 -22.37 -11.75 -0.10
C GLU A 256 -23.06 -11.63 -1.46
N TRP A 257 -22.93 -10.50 -2.15
CA TRP A 257 -23.37 -10.41 -3.54
C TRP A 257 -22.50 -11.27 -4.47
N ALA A 258 -21.18 -11.19 -4.33
CA ALA A 258 -20.23 -11.90 -5.17
C ALA A 258 -20.46 -13.41 -5.13
N LYS A 259 -20.63 -13.99 -3.94
CA LYS A 259 -20.97 -15.42 -3.75
C LYS A 259 -22.24 -15.89 -4.48
N ARG A 260 -23.16 -14.97 -4.80
CA ARG A 260 -24.43 -15.27 -5.47
C ARG A 260 -24.38 -15.06 -6.99
N ASN A 261 -23.39 -14.31 -7.48
CA ASN A 261 -23.37 -13.78 -8.86
C ASN A 261 -22.08 -14.09 -9.61
N LEU A 262 -21.06 -14.61 -8.94
CA LEU A 262 -19.80 -15.11 -9.48
C LEU A 262 -19.68 -16.62 -9.21
#